data_AF-A0A1E3I7C2-F1
#
_entry.id   AF-A0A1E3I7C2-F1
#
_cell.length_a   1.000
_cell.length_b   1.000
_cell.length_c   1.000
_cell.angle_alpha   90.00
_cell.angle_beta   90.00
_cell.angle_gamma   90.00
#
_symmetry.space_group_name_H-M   'P 1'
#
loop_
_entity.id
_entity.type
_entity.pdbx_description
1 polymer ?
#
loop_
_entity_poly.entity_id
_entity_poly.type
_entity_poly.pdbx_seq_one_letter_code
_entity_poly.pdbx_strand_id
1 'polypeptide(L)'
;MFKPIVALIGALLCLLPFTQASAAAQFNLDVNTQASLCFQTCHSAIVGSLALEGTDTNAYQWIKQNCKYDKWQSAMSLCLPQYCTSAPDVAYAMEYAKGFCARAGVTVNIELPESYLSGVNGTYFTSEEYLDSASSAGSMPSGLLAGVVAIGAVAATFL
;
A
#
# COMPACT_ATOMS: atom_id res chain seq x y z
N MET A 1 -32.00 2.25 -29.22
CA MET A 1 -32.14 1.51 -27.94
C MET A 1 -30.74 1.04 -27.53
N PHE A 2 -29.99 1.82 -26.75
CA PHE A 2 -28.58 1.55 -26.37
C PHE A 2 -28.38 1.41 -24.85
N LYS A 3 -29.44 1.07 -24.11
CA LYS A 3 -29.42 1.02 -22.64
C LYS A 3 -28.68 -0.17 -21.98
N PRO A 4 -28.55 -1.39 -22.58
CA PRO A 4 -27.92 -2.49 -21.86
C PRO A 4 -26.38 -2.42 -21.83
N ILE A 5 -25.74 -1.80 -22.83
CA ILE A 5 -24.27 -1.74 -22.92
C ILE A 5 -23.68 -0.77 -21.91
N VAL A 6 -24.32 0.39 -21.69
CA VAL A 6 -23.86 1.40 -20.73
C VAL A 6 -23.94 0.87 -19.29
N ALA A 7 -24.97 0.08 -18.96
CA ALA A 7 -25.10 -0.56 -17.66
C ALA A 7 -24.04 -1.65 -17.44
N LEU A 8 -23.66 -2.38 -18.49
CA LEU A 8 -22.62 -3.42 -18.42
C LEU A 8 -21.22 -2.82 -18.20
N ILE A 9 -20.89 -1.73 -18.89
CA ILE A 9 -19.61 -1.03 -18.74
C ILE A 9 -19.51 -0.36 -17.35
N GLY A 10 -20.60 0.22 -16.86
CA GLY A 10 -20.67 0.79 -15.51
C GLY A 10 -20.45 -0.26 -14.41
N ALA A 11 -21.03 -1.46 -14.56
CA ALA A 11 -20.82 -2.57 -13.63
C ALA A 11 -19.39 -3.13 -13.69
N LEU A 12 -18.76 -3.14 -14.87
CA LEU A 12 -17.39 -3.63 -15.05
C LEU A 12 -16.35 -2.70 -14.41
N LEU A 13 -16.56 -1.39 -14.47
CA LEU A 13 -15.68 -0.38 -13.83
C LEU A 13 -15.72 -0.45 -12.30
N CYS A 14 -16.84 -0.88 -11.69
CA CYS A 14 -16.93 -1.10 -10.25
C CYS A 14 -16.25 -2.40 -9.76
N LEU A 15 -15.87 -3.28 -10.68
CA LEU A 15 -15.20 -4.55 -10.39
C LEU A 15 -13.70 -4.51 -10.66
N LEU A 16 -13.17 -3.40 -11.18
CA LEU A 16 -11.73 -3.22 -11.28
C LEU A 16 -11.16 -3.12 -9.87
N PRO A 17 -10.20 -3.99 -9.51
CA PRO A 17 -9.57 -3.88 -8.21
C PRO A 17 -8.89 -2.51 -8.16
N PHE A 18 -9.23 -1.70 -7.16
CA PHE A 18 -8.49 -0.49 -6.83
C PHE A 18 -7.10 -0.92 -6.30
N THR A 19 -6.24 -1.40 -7.19
CA THR A 19 -4.87 -1.69 -6.86
C THR A 19 -4.15 -0.35 -6.77
N GLN A 20 -3.65 -0.02 -5.58
CA GLN A 20 -2.80 1.14 -5.40
C GLN A 20 -1.38 0.80 -5.87
N ALA A 21 -0.69 1.77 -6.47
CA ALA A 21 0.73 1.67 -6.80
C ALA A 21 1.53 1.13 -5.60
N SER A 22 2.51 0.26 -5.86
CA SER A 22 3.30 -0.38 -4.82
C SER A 22 4.76 -0.56 -5.24
N ALA A 23 5.66 0.07 -4.49
CA ALA A 23 7.09 -0.14 -4.61
C ALA A 23 7.44 -1.60 -4.25
N ALA A 24 6.77 -2.18 -3.25
CA ALA A 24 6.96 -3.58 -2.93
C ALA A 24 6.67 -4.49 -4.13
N ALA A 25 5.57 -4.24 -4.86
CA ALA A 25 5.22 -4.99 -6.07
C ALA A 25 6.18 -4.73 -7.24
N GLN A 26 6.63 -3.48 -7.41
CA GLN A 26 7.59 -3.10 -8.44
C GLN A 26 8.93 -3.83 -8.28
N PHE A 27 9.37 -4.03 -7.05
CA PHE A 27 10.68 -4.61 -6.72
C PHE A 27 10.59 -6.05 -6.15
N ASN A 28 9.42 -6.69 -6.20
CA ASN A 28 9.17 -8.04 -5.69
C ASN A 28 9.59 -8.23 -4.22
N LEU A 29 9.24 -7.25 -3.38
CA LEU A 29 9.49 -7.23 -1.95
C LEU A 29 8.23 -7.63 -1.17
N ASP A 30 8.43 -8.15 0.04
CA ASP A 30 7.35 -8.49 0.97
C ASP A 30 7.43 -7.61 2.22
N VAL A 31 6.44 -6.73 2.35
CA VAL A 31 6.29 -5.78 3.47
C VAL A 31 6.14 -6.45 4.84
N ASN A 32 5.89 -7.75 4.89
CA ASN A 32 5.75 -8.50 6.12
C ASN A 32 7.04 -9.17 6.58
N THR A 33 7.91 -9.55 5.66
CA THR A 33 9.10 -10.36 5.95
C THR A 33 10.41 -9.63 5.66
N GLN A 34 10.41 -8.65 4.76
CA GLN A 34 11.61 -7.94 4.33
C GLN A 34 11.64 -6.54 4.92
N ALA A 35 12.35 -6.39 6.04
CA ALA A 35 12.37 -5.13 6.78
C ALA A 35 13.06 -4.00 6.02
N SER A 36 12.38 -2.85 5.88
CA SER A 36 13.01 -1.62 5.37
C SER A 36 14.01 -1.10 6.40
N LEU A 37 15.27 -0.92 5.99
CA LEU A 37 16.33 -0.42 6.87
C LEU A 37 16.09 1.04 7.26
N CYS A 38 15.75 1.91 6.30
CA CYS A 38 15.50 3.32 6.59
C CYS A 38 14.25 3.51 7.47
N PHE A 39 13.23 2.65 7.32
CA PHE A 39 12.12 2.60 8.29
C PHE A 39 12.62 2.30 9.71
N GLN A 40 13.43 1.26 9.90
CA GLN A 40 13.92 0.87 11.23
C GLN A 40 14.74 1.98 11.89
N THR A 41 15.64 2.61 11.13
CA THR A 41 16.44 3.73 11.62
C THR A 41 15.54 4.91 12.03
N CYS A 42 14.60 5.27 11.16
CA CYS A 42 13.65 6.34 11.41
C CYS A 42 12.76 6.07 12.63
N HIS A 43 12.17 4.86 12.72
CA HIS A 43 11.33 4.45 13.83
C HIS A 43 12.08 4.49 15.16
N SER A 44 13.33 4.00 15.18
CA SER A 44 14.20 4.02 16.36
C SER A 44 14.46 5.45 16.84
N ALA A 45 14.78 6.37 15.92
CA ALA A 45 14.99 7.79 16.23
C ALA A 45 13.72 8.46 16.81
N ILE A 46 12.56 8.16 16.24
CA ILE A 46 11.27 8.68 16.73
C ILE A 46 10.99 8.17 18.14
N VAL A 47 11.09 6.87 18.37
CA VAL A 47 10.83 6.28 19.69
C VAL A 47 11.79 6.82 20.74
N GLY A 48 13.05 7.06 20.39
CA GLY A 48 14.03 7.66 21.31
C GLY A 48 13.75 9.12 21.66
N SER A 49 12.95 9.84 20.87
CA SER A 49 12.66 11.27 21.05
C SER A 49 11.22 11.57 21.48
N LEU A 50 10.29 10.63 21.26
CA LEU A 50 8.86 10.82 21.42
C LEU A 50 8.31 9.92 22.54
N ALA A 51 8.04 10.51 23.70
CA ALA A 51 7.32 9.82 24.76
C ALA A 51 5.86 9.55 24.34
N LEU A 52 5.31 8.39 24.71
CA LEU A 52 3.89 8.09 24.48
C LEU A 52 3.02 8.91 25.43
N GLU A 53 1.76 9.13 25.05
CA GLU A 53 0.83 9.85 25.90
C GLU A 53 0.62 9.10 27.23
N GLY A 54 0.76 9.82 28.35
CA GLY A 54 0.61 9.27 29.69
C GLY A 54 1.83 8.48 30.20
N THR A 55 2.95 8.47 29.46
CA THR A 55 4.22 7.88 29.91
C THR A 55 5.38 8.86 29.67
N ASP A 56 6.44 8.75 30.47
CA ASP A 56 7.69 9.51 30.25
C ASP A 56 8.66 8.79 29.30
N THR A 57 8.27 7.62 28.80
CA THR A 57 9.12 6.74 28.00
C THR A 57 8.38 6.23 26.77
N ASN A 58 9.16 5.77 25.79
CA ASN A 58 8.69 5.01 24.65
C ASN A 58 9.73 3.92 24.33
N ALA A 59 9.28 2.83 23.72
CA ALA A 59 10.15 1.72 23.34
C ALA A 59 9.75 1.14 21.98
N TYR A 60 10.75 0.61 21.27
CA TYR A 60 10.60 0.15 19.89
C TYR A 60 9.59 -1.00 19.79
N GLN A 61 9.57 -1.87 20.80
CA GLN A 61 8.67 -3.03 20.87
C GLN A 61 7.20 -2.67 21.13
N TRP A 62 6.87 -1.43 21.48
CA TRP A 62 5.49 -1.00 21.76
C TRP A 62 4.73 -0.63 20.47
N ILE A 63 4.79 -1.54 19.50
CA ILE A 63 4.30 -1.34 18.12
C ILE A 63 2.88 -0.79 18.11
N LYS A 64 1.95 -1.43 18.83
CA LYS A 64 0.54 -1.05 18.83
C LYS A 64 0.32 0.36 19.36
N GLN A 65 1.02 0.74 20.42
CA GLN A 65 0.92 2.05 21.03
C GLN A 65 1.56 3.13 20.14
N ASN A 66 2.73 2.85 19.57
CA ASN A 66 3.40 3.71 18.60
C ASN A 66 2.49 3.98 17.40
N CYS A 67 1.97 2.95 16.75
CA CYS A 67 1.13 3.08 15.57
C CYS A 67 -0.20 3.80 15.85
N LYS A 68 -0.75 3.70 17.07
CA LYS A 68 -1.97 4.42 17.47
C LYS A 68 -1.75 5.91 17.76
N TYR A 69 -0.50 6.34 17.91
CA TYR A 69 -0.20 7.69 18.31
C TYR A 69 0.00 8.59 17.08
N ASP A 70 -0.86 9.59 16.92
CA ASP A 70 -0.84 10.48 15.75
C ASP A 70 0.48 11.21 15.57
N LYS A 71 1.17 11.55 16.67
CA LYS A 71 2.50 12.17 16.59
C LYS A 71 3.55 11.23 16.03
N TRP A 72 3.45 9.92 16.29
CA TRP A 72 4.33 8.93 15.67
C TRP A 72 4.09 8.86 14.16
N GLN A 73 2.83 8.82 13.71
CA GLN A 73 2.48 8.80 12.28
C GLN A 73 2.98 10.08 11.56
N SER A 74 2.79 11.23 12.19
CA SER A 74 3.27 12.53 11.70
C SER A 74 4.81 12.58 11.64
N ALA A 75 5.47 12.10 12.69
CA ALA A 75 6.93 12.05 12.74
C ALA A 75 7.49 11.09 11.67
N MET A 76 6.86 9.93 11.47
CA MET A 76 7.24 8.99 10.42
C MET A 76 7.16 9.63 9.03
N SER A 77 6.07 10.36 8.75
CA SER A 77 5.84 11.07 7.48
C SER A 77 6.98 12.04 7.15
N LEU A 78 7.52 12.74 8.16
CA LEU A 78 8.62 13.69 7.99
C LEU A 78 10.00 13.03 7.98
N CYS A 79 10.15 11.91 8.69
CA CYS A 79 11.43 11.26 8.92
C CYS A 79 11.81 10.31 7.78
N LEU A 80 10.87 9.60 7.14
CA LEU A 80 11.18 8.71 6.02
C LEU A 80 11.94 9.42 4.88
N PRO A 81 11.52 10.61 4.40
CA PRO A 81 12.27 11.36 3.39
C PRO A 81 13.72 11.72 3.77
N GLN A 82 14.02 11.81 5.06
CA GLN A 82 15.35 12.20 5.56
C GLN A 82 16.30 11.01 5.68
N TYR A 83 15.76 9.84 5.99
CA TYR A 83 16.55 8.64 6.28
C TYR A 83 16.61 7.63 5.13
N CYS A 84 15.67 7.68 4.19
CA CYS A 84 15.68 6.83 3.01
C CYS A 84 16.47 7.50 1.87
N THR A 85 17.17 6.70 1.06
CA THR A 85 18.13 7.22 0.08
C THR A 85 17.53 7.61 -1.27
N SER A 86 16.33 7.12 -1.58
CA SER A 86 15.66 7.34 -2.86
C SER A 86 14.13 7.35 -2.71
N ALA A 87 13.43 7.84 -3.73
CA ALA A 87 11.95 7.83 -3.76
C ALA A 87 11.34 6.41 -3.69
N PRO A 88 11.87 5.39 -4.41
CA PRO A 88 11.47 4.00 -4.21
C PRO A 88 11.65 3.49 -2.78
N ASP A 89 12.78 3.84 -2.13
CA ASP A 89 13.02 3.42 -0.73
C ASP A 89 12.00 4.04 0.22
N VAL A 90 11.64 5.32 0.00
CA VAL A 90 10.61 6.02 0.77
C VAL A 90 9.26 5.34 0.58
N ALA A 91 8.85 5.06 -0.67
CA ALA A 91 7.60 4.38 -0.96
C ALA A 91 7.54 2.99 -0.29
N TYR A 92 8.59 2.19 -0.44
CA TYR A 92 8.67 0.88 0.19
C TYR A 92 8.67 0.98 1.73
N ALA A 93 9.36 1.96 2.31
CA ALA A 93 9.36 2.18 3.76
C ALA A 93 7.97 2.56 4.29
N MET A 94 7.19 3.35 3.55
CA MET A 94 5.81 3.66 3.90
C MET A 94 4.91 2.41 3.84
N GLU A 95 5.04 1.61 2.78
CA GLU A 95 4.31 0.34 2.64
C GLU A 95 4.68 -0.64 3.76
N TYR A 96 5.97 -0.76 4.08
CA TYR A 96 6.46 -1.53 5.21
C TYR A 96 5.91 -1.02 6.54
N ALA A 97 5.87 0.31 6.77
CA ALA A 97 5.31 0.90 7.98
C ALA A 97 3.82 0.58 8.15
N LYS A 98 3.04 0.64 7.07
CA LYS A 98 1.63 0.23 7.05
C LYS A 98 1.49 -1.25 7.41
N GLY A 99 2.30 -2.12 6.80
CA GLY A 99 2.34 -3.56 7.13
C GLY A 99 2.77 -3.83 8.58
N PHE A 100 3.75 -3.11 9.09
CA PHE A 100 4.24 -3.19 10.46
C PHE A 100 3.15 -2.88 11.48
N CYS A 101 2.40 -1.79 11.27
CA CYS A 101 1.26 -1.45 12.12
C CYS A 101 0.09 -2.43 11.95
N ALA A 102 -0.16 -2.90 10.73
CA ALA A 102 -1.22 -3.88 10.44
C ALA A 102 -0.99 -5.20 11.20
N ARG A 103 0.26 -5.67 11.33
CA ARG A 103 0.61 -6.85 12.15
C ARG A 103 0.26 -6.68 13.63
N ALA A 104 0.21 -5.44 14.14
CA ALA A 104 -0.24 -5.12 15.50
C ALA A 104 -1.76 -4.83 15.58
N GLY A 105 -2.50 -4.99 14.48
CA GLY A 105 -3.93 -4.72 14.37
C GLY A 105 -4.27 -3.23 14.33
N VAL A 106 -3.38 -2.39 13.81
CA VAL A 106 -3.59 -0.93 13.68
C VAL A 106 -3.42 -0.52 12.21
N THR A 107 -4.43 0.14 11.66
CA THR A 107 -4.33 0.80 10.35
C THR A 107 -3.83 2.22 10.56
N VAL A 108 -2.81 2.61 9.79
CA VAL A 108 -2.20 3.95 9.86
C VAL A 108 -2.26 4.62 8.49
N ASN A 109 -2.30 5.96 8.51
CA ASN A 109 -2.16 6.76 7.31
C ASN A 109 -0.87 7.58 7.41
N ILE A 110 0.16 7.14 6.70
CA ILE A 110 1.43 7.85 6.58
C ILE A 110 1.44 8.46 5.19
N GLU A 111 1.51 9.78 5.13
CA GLU A 111 1.46 10.56 3.89
C GLU A 111 2.74 11.37 3.75
N LEU A 112 3.25 11.49 2.53
CA LEU A 112 4.46 12.27 2.32
C LEU A 112 4.15 13.77 2.39
N PRO A 113 5.06 14.59 2.94
CA PRO A 113 4.93 16.03 2.90
C PRO A 113 4.81 16.51 1.46
N GLU A 114 3.96 17.51 1.22
CA GLU A 114 3.78 18.10 -0.10
C GLU A 114 5.11 18.59 -0.69
N SER A 115 5.99 19.16 0.13
CA SER A 115 7.31 19.62 -0.29
C SER A 115 8.20 18.50 -0.87
N TYR A 116 8.02 17.26 -0.42
CA TYR A 116 8.73 16.11 -0.97
C TYR A 116 8.13 15.69 -2.31
N LEU A 117 6.80 15.65 -2.40
CA LEU A 117 6.06 15.28 -3.60
C LEU A 117 6.15 16.33 -4.71
N SER A 118 6.31 17.61 -4.38
CA SER A 118 6.53 18.69 -5.36
C SER A 118 7.99 18.78 -5.80
N GLY A 119 8.90 18.08 -5.13
CA GLY A 119 10.33 18.08 -5.42
C GLY A 119 10.73 17.09 -6.51
N VAL A 120 12.03 16.97 -6.77
CA VAL A 120 12.58 16.05 -7.79
C VAL A 120 12.18 14.58 -7.57
N ASN A 121 12.03 14.19 -6.30
CA ASN A 121 11.63 12.85 -5.89
C ASN A 121 10.15 12.54 -6.20
N GLY A 122 9.31 13.58 -6.35
CA GLY A 122 7.91 13.46 -6.70
C GLY A 122 7.67 12.75 -8.02
N THR A 123 8.59 12.92 -8.98
CA THR A 123 8.52 12.31 -10.33
C THR A 123 8.29 10.81 -10.27
N TYR A 124 8.89 10.11 -9.29
CA TYR A 124 8.71 8.68 -9.09
C TYR A 124 7.25 8.32 -8.78
N PHE A 125 6.60 9.07 -7.89
CA PHE A 125 5.23 8.79 -7.45
C PHE A 125 4.19 9.07 -8.54
N THR A 126 4.57 9.80 -9.59
CA THR A 126 3.76 10.07 -10.78
C THR A 126 4.22 9.27 -11.99
N SER A 127 5.24 8.42 -11.87
CA SER A 127 5.81 7.67 -12.99
C SER A 127 4.88 6.51 -13.38
N GLU A 128 4.79 6.21 -14.68
CA GLU A 128 3.97 5.11 -15.18
C GLU A 128 4.40 3.78 -14.55
N GLU A 129 5.71 3.55 -14.37
CA GLU A 129 6.22 2.32 -13.77
C GLU A 129 5.76 2.12 -12.33
N TYR A 130 5.71 3.20 -11.54
CA TYR A 130 5.19 3.12 -10.19
C TYR A 130 3.67 2.94 -10.20
N LEU A 131 2.95 3.70 -11.02
CA LEU A 131 1.48 3.61 -11.08
C LEU A 131 1.00 2.24 -11.58
N ASP A 132 1.71 1.62 -12.53
CA ASP A 132 1.39 0.31 -13.10
C ASP A 132 1.85 -0.88 -12.25
N SER A 133 2.75 -0.66 -11.27
CA SER A 133 3.22 -1.70 -10.34
C SER A 133 2.09 -2.37 -9.54
N ALA A 134 0.95 -1.70 -9.44
CA ALA A 134 -0.26 -2.22 -8.83
C ALA A 134 -0.76 -3.50 -9.53
N SER A 135 -0.46 -3.67 -10.82
CA SER A 135 -0.84 -4.84 -11.63
C SER A 135 0.08 -6.05 -11.42
N SER A 136 1.35 -5.84 -11.03
CA SER A 136 2.31 -6.91 -10.75
C SER A 136 2.17 -7.49 -9.34
N ALA A 137 1.47 -6.80 -8.44
CA ALA A 137 1.09 -7.31 -7.12
C ALA A 137 0.04 -8.45 -7.18
N GLY A 138 -0.62 -8.61 -8.34
CA GLY A 138 -1.81 -9.44 -8.52
C GLY A 138 -1.71 -10.51 -9.59
N SER A 139 -0.52 -10.83 -10.11
CA SER A 139 -0.33 -12.01 -10.96
C SER A 139 -0.39 -13.28 -10.09
N MET A 140 -1.63 -13.63 -9.68
CA MET A 140 -1.96 -15.02 -9.40
C MET A 140 -1.51 -15.86 -10.62
N PRO A 141 -0.93 -17.06 -10.41
CA PRO A 141 -0.53 -17.91 -11.52
C PRO A 141 -1.75 -18.11 -12.43
N SER A 142 -1.57 -17.80 -13.72
CA SER A 142 -2.53 -17.98 -14.81
C SER A 142 -2.91 -19.45 -15.03
N GLY A 143 -3.53 -20.07 -14.03
CA GLY A 143 -3.92 -21.48 -14.02
C GLY A 143 -5.36 -21.73 -13.58
N LEU A 144 -6.17 -20.70 -13.30
CA LEU A 144 -7.50 -20.89 -12.69
C LEU A 144 -8.60 -19.99 -13.27
N LEU A 145 -8.60 -19.69 -14.58
CA LEU A 145 -9.80 -19.16 -15.26
C LEU A 145 -10.00 -19.70 -16.69
N ALA A 146 -9.50 -20.90 -16.99
CA ALA A 146 -9.81 -21.60 -18.26
C ALA A 146 -11.08 -22.48 -18.15
N GLY A 147 -11.99 -22.21 -17.22
CA GLY A 147 -13.00 -23.20 -16.87
C GLY A 147 -14.33 -22.69 -16.33
N VAL A 148 -14.95 -21.68 -16.95
CA VAL A 148 -16.43 -21.57 -16.96
C VAL A 148 -16.89 -20.83 -18.24
N VAL A 149 -16.75 -21.46 -19.40
CA VAL A 149 -17.65 -21.20 -20.54
C VAL A 149 -18.43 -22.48 -20.79
N ALA A 150 -19.36 -22.76 -19.89
CA ALA A 150 -20.40 -23.77 -20.08
C ALA A 150 -21.74 -23.15 -19.67
N ILE A 151 -22.14 -22.09 -20.37
CA ILE A 151 -23.53 -21.62 -20.34
C ILE A 151 -24.23 -22.23 -21.56
N GLY A 152 -24.85 -23.38 -21.30
CA GLY A 152 -26.16 -23.75 -21.84
C GLY A 152 -26.36 -23.66 -23.36
N ALA A 153 -25.76 -24.57 -24.11
CA ALA A 153 -26.36 -25.02 -25.35
C ALA A 153 -27.40 -26.13 -25.03
N VAL A 154 -28.67 -25.81 -25.28
CA VAL A 154 -29.79 -26.72 -25.56
C VAL A 154 -30.38 -27.53 -24.38
N ALA A 155 -31.53 -27.08 -23.86
CA ALA A 155 -32.65 -27.97 -23.57
C ALA A 155 -33.98 -27.20 -23.42
N ALA A 156 -35.03 -27.77 -24.04
CA ALA A 156 -36.47 -27.54 -23.85
C ALA A 156 -37.17 -26.47 -24.70
N THR A 157 -37.34 -26.76 -25.99
CA THR A 157 -38.65 -26.61 -26.65
C THR A 157 -39.59 -27.70 -26.13
N PHE A 158 -40.52 -27.33 -25.26
CA PHE A 158 -41.81 -28.00 -25.09
C PHE A 158 -42.81 -26.94 -24.62
N LEU A 159 -43.59 -26.42 -25.56
CA LEU A 159 -45.05 -26.25 -25.54
C LEU A 159 -45.48 -25.63 -26.87
#